data_AF-A0A7W8D4N6-F1
#
_entry.id   AF-A0A7W8D4N6-F1
#
_cell.length_a   1.000
_cell.length_b   1.000
_cell.length_c   1.000
_cell.angle_alpha   90.00
_cell.angle_beta   90.00
_cell.angle_gamma   90.00
#
_symmetry.space_group_name_H-M   'P 1'
#
loop_
_entity.id
_entity.type
_entity.pdbx_description
1 polymer ?
#
loop_
_entity_poly.entity_id
_entity_poly.type
_entity_poly.pdbx_seq_one_letter_code
_entity_poly.pdbx_strand_id
1 'polypeptide(L)'
;MAFRGVWCALMLAAPWTLAQAACAPVDGWQDGRAGKGRSDGCDGAEYAEAHRLGASLHELEVEHRAIARAIAEKSVTDIGVQQRRQRQLDNDIEAIRGLATIKGWPLESPPPATGGTP
;
A
#
# COMPACT_ATOMS: atom_id res chain seq x y z
N MET A 1 35.63 48.17 37.45
CA MET A 1 36.27 46.85 37.23
C MET A 1 35.35 45.77 37.78
N ALA A 2 35.29 44.60 37.11
CA ALA A 2 34.61 43.34 37.45
C ALA A 2 33.07 43.25 37.19
N PHE A 3 32.66 42.75 36.01
CA PHE A 3 32.31 41.35 35.63
C PHE A 3 30.88 40.96 36.05
N ARG A 4 29.90 41.08 35.14
CA ARG A 4 29.43 40.06 34.16
C ARG A 4 28.70 38.88 34.83
N GLY A 5 27.42 38.72 34.50
CA GLY A 5 26.69 37.50 34.82
C GLY A 5 25.22 37.47 34.44
N VAL A 6 24.79 38.18 33.39
CA VAL A 6 23.44 37.95 32.83
C VAL A 6 23.51 36.62 32.06
N TRP A 7 23.11 35.54 32.73
CA TRP A 7 22.82 34.27 32.08
C TRP A 7 21.56 34.47 31.21
N CYS A 8 21.76 34.97 30.00
CA CYS A 8 20.80 34.80 28.93
C CYS A 8 20.71 33.30 28.67
N ALA A 9 19.71 32.68 29.27
CA ALA A 9 19.22 31.37 28.90
C ALA A 9 18.88 31.41 27.41
N LEU A 10 19.87 31.01 26.59
CA LEU A 10 19.67 30.58 25.22
C LEU A 10 18.78 29.34 25.30
N MET A 11 17.47 29.57 25.35
CA MET A 11 16.46 28.65 24.90
C MET A 11 16.74 28.43 23.41
N LEU A 12 17.65 27.50 23.13
CA LEU A 12 17.82 26.88 21.84
C LEU A 12 16.47 26.30 21.48
N ALA A 13 15.69 27.09 20.73
CA ALA A 13 14.59 26.59 19.93
C ALA A 13 15.20 25.65 18.91
N ALA A 14 15.39 24.39 19.30
CA ALA A 14 15.64 23.32 18.36
C ALA A 14 14.47 23.38 17.36
N PRO A 15 14.71 23.59 16.07
CA PRO A 15 13.67 23.37 15.09
C PRO A 15 13.38 21.88 15.14
N TRP A 16 12.33 21.49 15.86
CA TRP A 16 11.71 20.20 15.68
C TRP A 16 11.14 20.25 14.27
N THR A 17 11.97 19.91 13.29
CA THR A 17 11.51 19.55 11.97
C THR A 17 10.65 18.32 12.19
N LEU A 18 9.35 18.54 12.35
CA LEU A 18 8.32 17.54 12.16
C LEU A 18 8.66 16.90 10.82
N ALA A 19 9.25 15.72 10.86
CA ALA A 19 9.33 14.84 9.72
C ALA A 19 7.88 14.55 9.38
N GLN A 20 7.30 15.33 8.46
CA GLN A 20 6.05 14.95 7.82
C GLN A 20 6.31 13.55 7.29
N ALA A 21 5.54 12.59 7.76
CA ALA A 21 5.53 11.26 7.16
C ALA A 21 5.44 11.50 5.65
N ALA A 22 6.45 11.06 4.91
CA ALA A 22 6.46 11.23 3.48
C ALA A 22 5.38 10.29 2.94
N CYS A 23 4.14 10.77 2.88
CA CYS A 23 2.97 10.00 2.48
C CYS A 23 2.97 9.82 0.96
N ALA A 24 3.94 9.07 0.45
CA ALA A 24 4.02 8.81 -0.98
C ALA A 24 2.86 7.91 -1.40
N PRO A 25 2.31 8.08 -2.61
CA PRO A 25 1.23 7.21 -3.10
C PRO A 25 1.60 5.73 -3.07
N VAL A 26 2.87 5.38 -3.33
CA VAL A 26 3.35 4.00 -3.25
C VAL A 26 3.21 3.41 -1.84
N ASP A 27 3.38 4.20 -0.78
CA ASP A 27 3.21 3.72 0.59
C ASP A 27 1.73 3.44 0.89
N GLY A 28 0.84 4.32 0.42
CA GLY A 28 -0.61 4.11 0.50
C GLY A 28 -1.02 2.81 -0.19
N TRP A 29 -0.54 2.59 -1.41
CA TRP A 29 -0.75 1.35 -2.16
C TRP A 29 -0.30 0.11 -1.37
N GLN A 30 0.91 0.13 -0.79
CA GLN A 30 1.44 -1.00 -0.03
C GLN A 30 0.68 -1.24 1.28
N ASP A 31 0.30 -0.18 1.99
CA ASP A 31 -0.52 -0.26 3.20
C ASP A 31 -1.89 -0.89 2.90
N GLY A 32 -2.56 -0.41 1.86
CA GLY A 32 -3.85 -0.94 1.42
C GLY A 32 -3.76 -2.42 1.06
N ARG A 33 -2.76 -2.81 0.26
CA ARG A 33 -2.53 -4.22 -0.12
C ARG A 33 -2.26 -5.14 1.06
N ALA A 34 -1.56 -4.62 2.06
CA ALA A 34 -1.27 -5.34 3.29
C ALA A 34 -2.51 -5.48 4.20
N GLY A 35 -3.66 -4.90 3.83
CA GLY A 35 -4.86 -4.85 4.66
C GLY A 35 -4.68 -3.94 5.88
N LYS A 36 -3.72 -3.01 5.83
CA LYS A 36 -3.46 -2.07 6.92
C LYS A 36 -4.39 -0.86 6.83
N GLY A 37 -4.70 -0.30 7.99
CA GLY A 37 -5.33 1.01 8.07
C GLY A 37 -4.43 2.07 7.41
N ARG A 38 -5.06 3.15 6.96
CA ARG A 38 -4.35 4.32 6.44
C ARG A 38 -3.45 4.90 7.53
N SER A 39 -2.22 5.27 7.15
CA SER A 39 -1.27 5.91 8.05
C SER A 39 -1.79 7.28 8.53
N ASP A 40 -1.64 7.55 9.84
CA ASP A 40 -2.07 8.81 10.44
C ASP A 40 -1.29 10.00 9.86
N GLY A 41 -1.98 11.09 9.56
CA GLY A 41 -1.39 12.27 8.93
C GLY A 41 -1.20 12.18 7.41
N CYS A 42 -1.57 11.06 6.79
CA CYS A 42 -1.56 10.89 5.32
C CYS A 42 -2.93 11.21 4.69
N ASP A 43 -3.22 12.51 4.57
CA ASP A 43 -4.48 13.01 3.99
C ASP A 43 -4.38 13.42 2.51
N GLY A 44 -3.22 13.24 1.88
CA GLY A 44 -3.04 13.51 0.45
C GLY A 44 -3.98 12.65 -0.41
N ALA A 45 -4.61 13.27 -1.42
CA ALA A 45 -5.57 12.60 -2.30
C ALA A 45 -4.96 11.40 -3.04
N GLU A 46 -3.72 11.52 -3.52
CA GLU A 46 -3.04 10.45 -4.24
C GLU A 46 -2.67 9.27 -3.32
N TYR A 47 -2.23 9.54 -2.08
CA TYR A 47 -2.04 8.49 -1.07
C TYR A 47 -3.36 7.77 -0.77
N ALA A 48 -4.45 8.52 -0.58
CA ALA A 48 -5.76 7.96 -0.28
C ALA A 48 -6.32 7.13 -1.45
N GLU A 49 -6.11 7.57 -2.69
CA GLU A 49 -6.46 6.79 -3.90
C GLU A 49 -5.66 5.49 -3.95
N ALA A 50 -4.34 5.57 -3.79
CA ALA A 50 -3.47 4.41 -3.83
C ALA A 50 -3.81 3.41 -2.71
N HIS A 51 -4.09 3.89 -1.49
CA HIS A 51 -4.54 3.07 -0.36
C HIS A 51 -5.86 2.36 -0.65
N ARG A 52 -6.86 3.06 -1.17
CA ARG A 52 -8.15 2.45 -1.54
C ARG A 52 -7.98 1.36 -2.60
N LEU A 53 -7.19 1.62 -3.64
CA LEU A 53 -6.93 0.63 -4.69
C LEU A 53 -6.19 -0.60 -4.14
N GLY A 54 -5.20 -0.39 -3.27
CA GLY A 54 -4.49 -1.48 -2.60
C GLY A 54 -5.43 -2.30 -1.71
N ALA A 55 -6.31 -1.65 -0.96
CA ALA A 55 -7.30 -2.30 -0.11
C ALA A 55 -8.33 -3.10 -0.92
N SER A 56 -8.83 -2.56 -2.02
CA SER A 56 -9.70 -3.31 -2.94
C SER A 56 -9.01 -4.53 -3.52
N LEU A 57 -7.73 -4.43 -3.89
CA LEU A 57 -6.95 -5.59 -4.33
C LEU A 57 -6.84 -6.64 -3.22
N HIS A 58 -6.58 -6.23 -1.98
CA HIS A 58 -6.53 -7.13 -0.83
C HIS A 58 -7.84 -7.91 -0.66
N GLU A 59 -8.97 -7.22 -0.69
CA GLU A 59 -10.30 -7.81 -0.54
C GLU A 59 -10.60 -8.83 -1.65
N LEU A 60 -10.33 -8.48 -2.92
CA LEU A 60 -10.52 -9.38 -4.06
C LEU A 60 -9.65 -10.63 -3.95
N GLU A 61 -8.39 -10.49 -3.55
CA GLU A 61 -7.48 -11.62 -3.35
C GLU A 61 -7.91 -12.51 -2.16
N VAL A 62 -8.43 -11.92 -1.08
CA VAL A 62 -9.01 -12.66 0.05
C VAL A 62 -10.23 -13.47 -0.41
N GLU A 63 -11.14 -12.85 -1.15
CA GLU A 63 -12.33 -13.50 -1.70
C GLU A 63 -11.94 -14.63 -2.66
N HIS A 64 -11.01 -14.37 -3.58
CA HIS A 64 -10.53 -15.35 -4.54
C HIS A 64 -9.97 -16.60 -3.84
N ARG A 65 -9.13 -16.41 -2.81
CA ARG A 65 -8.61 -17.50 -1.97
C ARG A 65 -9.72 -18.22 -1.20
N ALA A 66 -10.73 -17.50 -0.71
CA ALA A 66 -11.86 -18.10 0.00
C ALA A 66 -12.68 -19.02 -0.92
N ILE A 67 -12.97 -18.60 -2.15
CA ILE A 67 -13.67 -19.42 -3.12
C ILE A 67 -12.84 -20.65 -3.51
N ALA A 68 -11.53 -20.48 -3.72
CA ALA A 68 -10.63 -21.59 -4.04
C ALA A 68 -10.65 -22.67 -2.95
N ARG A 69 -10.58 -22.26 -1.68
CA ARG A 69 -10.72 -23.18 -0.54
C ARG A 69 -12.08 -23.87 -0.53
N ALA A 70 -13.16 -23.11 -0.71
CA ALA A 70 -14.51 -23.66 -0.66
C ALA A 70 -14.78 -24.71 -1.76
N ILE A 71 -14.23 -24.49 -2.96
CA ILE A 71 -14.27 -25.49 -4.05
C ILE A 71 -13.46 -26.73 -3.67
N ALA A 72 -12.23 -26.56 -3.16
CA ALA A 72 -11.36 -27.68 -2.79
C ALA A 72 -11.96 -28.55 -1.67
N GLU A 73 -12.59 -27.90 -0.69
CA GLU A 73 -13.27 -28.55 0.44
C GLU A 73 -14.65 -29.13 0.07
N LYS A 74 -15.13 -28.90 -1.16
CA LYS A 74 -16.48 -29.25 -1.62
C LYS A 74 -17.58 -28.72 -0.68
N SER A 75 -17.34 -27.57 -0.07
CA SER A 75 -18.26 -26.91 0.87
C SER A 75 -19.29 -26.01 0.19
N VAL A 76 -19.28 -25.96 -1.14
CA VAL A 76 -20.22 -25.20 -1.98
C VAL A 76 -21.12 -26.12 -2.79
N THR A 77 -22.40 -25.76 -2.89
CA THR A 77 -23.40 -26.54 -3.64
C THR A 77 -23.27 -26.35 -5.16
N ASP A 78 -22.90 -25.15 -5.63
CA ASP A 78 -22.77 -24.84 -7.05
C ASP A 78 -21.33 -24.45 -7.42
N ILE A 79 -20.53 -25.47 -7.76
CA ILE A 79 -19.14 -25.29 -8.19
C ILE A 79 -19.04 -24.43 -9.46
N GLY A 80 -20.00 -24.56 -10.39
CA GLY A 80 -19.97 -23.85 -11.67
C GLY A 80 -20.14 -22.34 -11.50
N VAL A 81 -21.02 -21.92 -10.59
CA VAL A 81 -21.17 -20.50 -10.19
C VAL A 81 -19.88 -19.98 -9.57
N GLN A 82 -19.28 -20.74 -8.65
CA GLN A 82 -18.05 -20.32 -7.97
C GLN A 82 -16.86 -20.19 -8.93
N GLN A 83 -16.74 -21.08 -9.90
CA GLN A 83 -15.71 -20.97 -10.96
C GLN A 83 -15.92 -19.77 -11.87
N ARG A 84 -17.18 -19.42 -12.20
CA ARG A 84 -17.46 -18.18 -12.94
C ARG A 84 -17.05 -16.95 -12.14
N ARG A 85 -17.35 -16.94 -10.84
CA ARG A 85 -16.97 -15.86 -9.93
C ARG A 85 -15.44 -15.72 -9.82
N GLN A 86 -14.70 -16.83 -9.72
CA GLN A 86 -13.23 -16.79 -9.74
C GLN A 86 -12.67 -16.11 -11.00
N ARG A 87 -13.16 -16.47 -12.19
CA ARG A 87 -12.70 -15.83 -13.43
C ARG A 87 -12.98 -14.34 -13.46
N GLN A 88 -14.09 -13.88 -12.88
CA GLN A 88 -14.36 -12.45 -12.76
C GLN A 88 -13.36 -11.79 -11.81
N LEU A 89 -13.10 -12.39 -10.64
CA LEU A 89 -12.12 -11.88 -9.69
C LEU A 89 -10.71 -11.82 -10.30
N ASP A 90 -10.31 -12.82 -11.10
CA ASP A 90 -9.02 -12.82 -11.80
C ASP A 90 -8.87 -11.60 -12.71
N ASN A 91 -9.91 -11.30 -13.50
CA ASN A 91 -9.93 -10.12 -14.37
C ASN A 91 -9.85 -8.81 -13.57
N ASP A 92 -10.60 -8.71 -12.47
CA ASP A 92 -10.63 -7.51 -11.62
C ASP A 92 -9.28 -7.29 -10.92
N ILE A 93 -8.66 -8.37 -10.43
CA ILE A 93 -7.32 -8.37 -9.84
C ILE A 93 -6.28 -7.92 -10.88
N GLU A 94 -6.34 -8.44 -12.10
CA GLU A 94 -5.45 -8.05 -13.19
C GLU A 94 -5.62 -6.57 -13.56
N ALA A 95 -6.86 -6.09 -13.64
CA ALA A 95 -7.15 -4.69 -13.94
C ALA A 95 -6.55 -3.74 -12.90
N ILE A 96 -6.72 -4.03 -11.60
CA ILE A 96 -6.14 -3.20 -10.53
C ILE A 96 -4.61 -3.24 -10.55
N ARG A 97 -4.00 -4.42 -10.77
CA ARG A 97 -2.54 -4.55 -10.90
C ARG A 97 -2.00 -3.79 -12.12
N GLY A 98 -2.71 -3.81 -13.24
CA GLY A 98 -2.39 -3.04 -14.43
C GLY A 98 -2.42 -1.54 -14.17
N LEU A 99 -3.47 -1.05 -13.48
CA LEU A 99 -3.56 0.36 -13.09
C LEU A 99 -2.42 0.78 -12.16
N ALA A 100 -2.11 -0.02 -11.14
CA ALA A 100 -1.01 0.24 -10.23
C ALA A 100 0.35 0.29 -10.97
N THR A 101 0.55 -0.58 -11.96
CA THR A 101 1.76 -0.58 -12.80
C THR A 101 1.88 0.72 -13.60
N ILE A 102 0.78 1.18 -14.23
CA ILE A 102 0.75 2.45 -14.98
C ILE A 102 1.04 3.64 -14.06
N LYS A 103 0.57 3.59 -12.81
CA LYS A 103 0.77 4.62 -11.79
C LYS A 103 2.15 4.58 -11.12
N GLY A 104 2.98 3.57 -11.40
CA GLY A 104 4.30 3.42 -10.79
C GLY A 104 4.26 2.89 -9.36
N TRP A 105 3.23 2.13 -8.98
CA TRP A 105 3.08 1.48 -7.67
C TRP A 105 3.19 -0.05 -7.79
N PRO A 106 4.33 -0.61 -8.25
CA PRO A 106 4.46 -2.04 -8.48
C PRO A 106 4.47 -2.84 -7.15
N LEU A 107 4.24 -4.16 -7.26
CA LEU A 107 4.05 -5.03 -6.10
C LEU A 107 5.32 -5.20 -5.24
N GLU A 108 6.50 -5.07 -5.85
CA GLU A 108 7.86 -4.90 -5.31
C GLU A 108 8.76 -4.72 -6.55
N SER A 109 9.93 -4.08 -6.41
CA SER A 109 10.80 -3.68 -7.54
C SER A 109 10.96 -4.75 -8.62
N PRO A 110 11.05 -4.38 -9.91
CA PRO A 110 11.45 -5.34 -10.94
C PRO A 110 12.74 -6.04 -10.47
N PRO A 111 12.91 -7.36 -10.72
CA PRO A 111 14.20 -8.00 -10.49
C PRO A 111 15.28 -7.12 -11.13
N PRO A 112 16.48 -6.98 -10.53
CA PRO A 112 17.52 -6.18 -11.13
C PRO A 112 17.61 -6.60 -12.59
N ALA A 113 17.45 -5.63 -13.49
CA ALA A 113 17.64 -5.89 -14.91
C ALA A 113 19.00 -6.57 -14.99
N THR A 114 19.00 -7.85 -15.33
CA THR A 114 20.19 -8.51 -15.84
C THR A 114 20.47 -7.86 -17.19
N GLY A 115 20.90 -6.59 -17.16
CA GLY A 115 21.83 -6.06 -18.13
C GLY A 115 23.04 -6.95 -17.99
N GLY A 116 23.26 -7.83 -18.95
CA GLY A 116 23.77 -7.44 -20.25
C GLY A 116 25.27 -7.74 -20.17
N THR A 117 25.62 -9.00 -20.45
CA THR A 117 26.48 -9.44 -21.58
C THR A 117 27.97 -9.07 -21.38
N PRO A 118 28.94 -9.90 -21.82
CA PRO A 118 28.98 -10.69 -23.06
C PRO A 118 28.77 -12.21 -22.88
#